data_AF-A0A7T0LN84-F1
#
_entry.id   AF-A0A7T0LN84-F1
#
_cell.length_a   1.000
_cell.length_b   1.000
_cell.length_c   1.000
_cell.angle_alpha   90.00
_cell.angle_beta   90.00
_cell.angle_gamma   90.00
#
_symmetry.space_group_name_H-M   'P 1'
#
loop_
_entity.id
_entity.type
_entity.pdbx_description
1 polymer ?
#
loop_
_entity_poly.entity_id
_entity_poly.type
_entity_poly.pdbx_seq_one_letter_code
_entity_poly.pdbx_strand_id
1 'polypeptide(L)'
;MVLRVVNLPPGRVGTRLLARLADLRELRHPALAAVREVIALPGDRAAVTSELIEGADLAVVLGARGSLTRSEGARVLQDVGSALACLHGAGLAHGDLSASNVMVSTGGGAVLIDLVSELTQSGTPPWAAPERESGGPATPASDVYSLGMLLRSCAEGGALLGQALERVLGDVLVTDPEARPRARTLAARAPEIARPGVIELPDGARLAAGALRAAAATPTRTLTSRSAHQRARVGRAGRPAALSRRVAARMLAAVLLLAVGLAGAWALHVTAAREGPVSGPQASVAEAVGADELTRIVVGLVRARDEAIEAGDAQALAATSVQGSSAAQADAAILAALQASGEHVEGLETRVSDIVSVDAQDLPDGAVAVALIRTQSASVRVGADGNRRTVPAQQPQRVVLVLLPDPWRVLEVRQAG
;
A
#
# COMPACT_ATOMS: atom_id res chain seq x y z
N MET A 1 8.22 20.31 8.88
CA MET A 1 7.70 19.37 9.90
C MET A 1 6.67 18.48 9.23
N VAL A 2 6.66 17.19 9.54
CA VAL A 2 5.65 16.23 9.06
C VAL A 2 4.65 15.97 10.18
N LEU A 3 3.36 15.94 9.87
CA LEU A 3 2.28 15.63 10.82
C LEU A 3 1.60 14.34 10.37
N ARG A 4 1.48 13.39 11.28
CA ARG A 4 0.75 12.14 11.05
C ARG A 4 -0.32 11.95 12.12
N VAL A 5 -1.49 11.48 11.71
CA VAL A 5 -2.56 11.10 12.62
C VAL A 5 -2.66 9.58 12.66
N VAL A 6 -2.55 9.01 13.86
CA VAL A 6 -2.59 7.57 14.11
C VAL A 6 -3.87 7.23 14.88
N ASN A 7 -4.51 6.13 14.52
CA ASN A 7 -5.61 5.56 15.29
C ASN A 7 -5.04 4.72 16.42
N LEU A 8 -5.56 4.91 17.62
CA LEU A 8 -5.23 4.15 18.80
C LEU A 8 -6.34 3.10 19.03
N PRO A 9 -6.00 1.88 19.46
CA PRO A 9 -7.00 0.93 19.94
C PRO A 9 -7.74 1.50 21.15
N PRO A 10 -9.02 1.20 21.35
CA PRO A 10 -9.76 1.70 22.50
C PRO A 10 -9.20 1.17 23.82
N GLY A 11 -9.38 1.95 24.89
CA GLY A 11 -9.08 1.54 26.26
C GLY A 11 -7.57 1.45 26.58
N ARG A 12 -7.20 0.52 27.47
CA ARG A 12 -5.84 0.42 28.03
C ARG A 12 -4.75 0.17 27.00
N VAL A 13 -5.09 -0.48 25.87
CA VAL A 13 -4.14 -0.77 24.79
C VAL A 13 -3.74 0.54 24.09
N GLY A 14 -4.69 1.40 23.75
CA GLY A 14 -4.41 2.72 23.18
C GLY A 14 -3.64 3.64 24.12
N THR A 15 -3.92 3.59 25.43
CA THR A 15 -3.17 4.38 26.42
C THR A 15 -1.70 3.96 26.48
N ARG A 16 -1.42 2.65 26.50
CA ARG A 16 -0.03 2.14 26.47
C ARG A 16 0.66 2.50 25.16
N LEU A 17 -0.07 2.47 24.06
CA LEU A 17 0.46 2.81 22.77
C LEU A 17 0.82 4.30 22.66
N LEU A 18 -0.06 5.18 23.14
CA LEU A 18 0.21 6.61 23.22
C LEU A 18 1.46 6.90 24.06
N ALA A 19 1.65 6.18 25.17
CA ALA A 19 2.86 6.29 25.98
C ALA A 19 4.12 5.89 25.20
N ARG A 20 4.11 4.74 24.51
CA ARG A 20 5.22 4.31 23.64
C ARG A 20 5.53 5.31 22.53
N LEU A 21 4.50 5.90 21.92
CA LEU A 21 4.69 6.97 20.92
C LEU A 21 5.37 8.19 21.55
N ALA A 22 5.01 8.55 22.78
CA ALA A 22 5.64 9.65 23.49
C ALA A 22 7.13 9.38 23.79
N ASP A 23 7.51 8.13 24.08
CA ASP A 23 8.90 7.72 24.32
C ASP A 23 9.81 7.99 23.10
N LEU A 24 9.26 7.94 21.87
CA LEU A 24 10.00 8.30 20.65
C LEU A 24 10.55 9.74 20.68
N ARG A 25 9.97 10.63 21.49
CA ARG A 25 10.44 12.02 21.63
C ARG A 25 11.77 12.12 22.35
N GLU A 26 12.20 11.08 23.07
CA GLU A 26 13.48 11.07 23.78
C GLU A 26 14.63 10.58 22.88
N LEU A 27 14.31 9.89 21.78
CA LEU A 27 15.32 9.34 20.88
C LEU A 27 15.96 10.43 20.03
N ARG A 28 17.29 10.47 20.05
CA ARG A 28 18.10 11.39 19.25
C ARG A 28 19.20 10.59 18.55
N HIS A 29 19.17 10.60 17.23
CA HIS A 29 20.19 9.96 16.41
C HIS A 29 20.28 10.67 15.05
N PRO A 30 21.48 10.92 14.50
CA PRO A 30 21.63 11.69 13.25
C PRO A 30 20.95 11.05 12.03
N ALA A 31 20.79 9.72 12.03
CA ALA A 31 20.10 8.97 10.98
C ALA A 31 18.64 8.61 11.33
N LEU A 32 18.04 9.28 12.30
CA LEU A 32 16.66 9.04 12.75
C LEU A 32 15.90 10.38 12.82
N ALA A 33 14.79 10.51 12.09
CA ALA A 33 14.01 11.74 12.14
C ALA A 33 13.39 11.95 13.53
N ALA A 34 13.69 13.08 14.15
CA ALA A 34 13.26 13.33 15.52
C ALA A 34 11.74 13.51 15.62
N VAL A 35 11.09 12.78 16.54
CA VAL A 35 9.71 13.05 16.94
C VAL A 35 9.70 14.27 17.85
N ARG A 36 8.95 15.31 17.47
CA ARG A 36 8.88 16.57 18.19
C ARG A 36 7.77 16.52 19.24
N GLU A 37 6.56 16.18 18.81
CA GLU A 37 5.37 16.16 19.67
C GLU A 37 4.50 14.94 19.39
N VAL A 38 3.84 14.49 20.45
CA VAL A 38 2.79 13.46 20.41
C VAL A 38 1.62 14.01 21.22
N ILE A 39 0.49 14.21 20.56
CA ILE A 39 -0.68 14.88 21.12
C ILE A 39 -1.87 13.92 21.01
N ALA A 40 -2.50 13.59 22.15
CA ALA A 40 -3.75 12.85 22.15
C ALA A 40 -4.87 13.67 21.50
N LEU A 41 -5.64 13.04 20.62
CA LEU A 41 -6.77 13.63 19.92
C LEU A 41 -8.08 12.92 20.33
N PRO A 42 -9.24 13.59 20.20
CA PRO A 42 -10.53 12.96 20.40
C PRO A 42 -10.78 11.76 19.47
N GLY A 43 -11.46 10.74 20.00
CA GLY A 43 -11.87 9.54 19.27
C GLY A 43 -10.73 8.54 19.06
N ASP A 44 -10.02 8.18 20.14
CA ASP A 44 -8.91 7.22 20.16
C ASP A 44 -7.88 7.48 19.06
N ARG A 45 -7.33 8.70 19.01
CA ARG A 45 -6.32 9.10 18.02
C ARG A 45 -5.16 9.83 18.67
N ALA A 46 -4.03 9.86 17.97
CA ALA A 46 -2.88 10.67 18.31
C ALA A 46 -2.38 11.44 17.08
N ALA A 47 -1.96 12.68 17.28
CA ALA A 47 -1.17 13.44 16.33
C ALA A 47 0.30 13.29 16.69
N VAL A 48 1.14 12.91 15.73
CA VAL A 48 2.58 12.82 15.89
C VAL A 48 3.23 13.77 14.90
N THR A 49 4.06 14.69 15.42
CA THR A 49 4.85 15.59 14.59
C THR A 49 6.30 15.17 14.60
N SER A 50 6.91 15.11 13.42
CA SER A 50 8.32 14.78 13.25
C SER A 50 9.05 15.82 12.42
N GLU A 51 10.37 15.79 12.53
CA GLU A 51 11.26 16.54 11.66
C GLU A 51 10.96 16.26 10.18
N LEU A 52 11.03 17.32 9.35
CA LEU A 52 10.99 17.17 7.90
C LEU A 52 12.43 17.11 7.41
N ILE A 53 12.79 16.00 6.78
CA ILE A 53 14.11 15.82 6.19
C ILE A 53 14.07 16.36 4.76
N GLU A 54 14.94 17.32 4.45
CA GLU A 54 15.09 17.85 3.10
C GLU A 54 15.84 16.85 2.22
N GLY A 55 15.25 16.48 1.09
CA GLY A 55 15.83 15.50 0.17
C GLY A 55 14.75 14.69 -0.56
N ALA A 56 15.07 13.45 -0.90
CA ALA A 56 14.14 12.52 -1.54
C ALA A 56 14.19 11.15 -0.83
N ASP A 57 13.08 10.41 -0.83
CA ASP A 57 13.11 9.05 -0.33
C ASP A 57 13.96 8.13 -1.22
N LEU A 58 14.48 7.07 -0.62
CA LEU A 58 15.41 6.15 -1.26
C LEU A 58 14.73 5.38 -2.41
N ALA A 59 13.42 5.16 -2.37
CA ALA A 59 12.70 4.56 -3.49
C ALA A 59 12.73 5.45 -4.73
N VAL A 60 12.56 6.77 -4.58
CA VAL A 60 12.73 7.76 -5.66
C VAL A 60 14.16 7.74 -6.21
N VAL A 61 15.17 7.71 -5.33
CA VAL A 61 16.59 7.69 -5.74
C VAL A 61 16.93 6.41 -6.52
N LEU A 62 16.47 5.26 -6.05
CA LEU A 62 16.63 3.97 -6.75
C LEU A 62 15.86 3.98 -8.08
N GLY A 63 14.64 4.50 -8.11
CA GLY A 63 13.90 4.70 -9.36
C GLY A 63 14.68 5.58 -10.35
N ALA A 64 15.38 6.61 -9.88
CA ALA A 64 16.15 7.53 -10.73
C ALA A 64 17.48 6.96 -11.25
N ARG A 65 18.09 6.02 -10.52
CA ARG A 65 19.48 5.57 -10.75
C ARG A 65 19.63 4.07 -11.02
N GLY A 66 18.63 3.25 -10.67
CA GLY A 66 18.66 1.79 -10.73
C GLY A 66 19.37 1.17 -9.53
N SER A 67 20.63 1.53 -9.25
CA SER A 67 21.39 1.00 -8.12
C SER A 67 22.29 2.05 -7.47
N LEU A 68 22.73 1.74 -6.24
CA LEU A 68 23.73 2.51 -5.51
C LEU A 68 25.14 1.98 -5.77
N THR A 69 26.15 2.83 -5.57
CA THR A 69 27.55 2.40 -5.51
C THR A 69 27.84 1.65 -4.20
N ARG A 70 28.98 0.94 -4.12
CA ARG A 70 29.43 0.26 -2.89
C ARG A 70 29.52 1.22 -1.70
N SER A 71 30.08 2.41 -1.90
CA SER A 71 30.24 3.41 -0.83
C SER A 71 28.89 3.95 -0.34
N GLU A 72 27.93 4.11 -1.24
CA GLU A 72 26.57 4.54 -0.90
C GLU A 72 25.77 3.43 -0.21
N GLY A 73 25.88 2.19 -0.67
CA GLY A 73 25.28 1.03 0.02
C GLY A 73 25.86 0.84 1.43
N ALA A 74 27.17 1.03 1.61
CA ALA A 74 27.81 1.05 2.92
C ALA A 74 27.26 2.20 3.79
N ARG A 75 26.97 3.37 3.21
CA ARG A 75 26.34 4.49 3.92
C ARG A 75 24.94 4.16 4.39
N VAL A 76 24.11 3.57 3.53
CA VAL A 76 22.76 3.12 3.90
C VAL A 76 22.83 2.12 5.06
N LEU A 77 23.72 1.12 4.98
CA LEU A 77 23.89 0.13 6.04
C LEU A 77 24.30 0.76 7.37
N GLN A 78 25.28 1.68 7.35
CA GLN A 78 25.75 2.35 8.55
C GLN A 78 24.65 3.21 9.18
N ASP A 79 24.05 4.10 8.40
CA ASP A 79 23.09 5.09 8.89
C ASP A 79 21.80 4.42 9.36
N VAL A 80 21.18 3.57 8.53
CA VAL A 80 19.92 2.89 8.89
C VAL A 80 20.16 1.86 9.98
N GLY A 81 21.24 1.08 9.91
CA GLY A 81 21.57 0.09 10.95
C GLY A 81 21.83 0.72 12.32
N SER A 82 22.50 1.87 12.38
CA SER A 82 22.72 2.60 13.64
C SER A 82 21.45 3.27 14.17
N ALA A 83 20.58 3.78 13.28
CA ALA A 83 19.26 4.29 13.65
C ALA A 83 18.37 3.19 14.25
N LEU A 84 18.33 2.00 13.62
CA LEU A 84 17.63 0.84 14.17
C LEU A 84 18.22 0.41 15.51
N ALA A 85 19.55 0.40 15.65
CA ALA A 85 20.18 0.09 16.93
C ALA A 85 19.75 1.06 18.06
N CYS A 86 19.56 2.34 17.73
CA CYS A 86 19.04 3.34 18.67
C CYS A 86 17.59 3.02 19.09
N LEU A 87 16.71 2.72 18.12
CA LEU A 87 15.32 2.30 18.40
C LEU A 87 15.27 1.03 19.25
N HIS A 88 16.03 0.01 18.86
CA HIS A 88 16.09 -1.29 19.54
C HIS A 88 16.61 -1.15 20.97
N GLY A 89 17.54 -0.22 21.21
CA GLY A 89 18.04 0.11 22.54
C GLY A 89 16.98 0.68 23.48
N ALA A 90 15.93 1.29 22.92
CA ALA A 90 14.76 1.76 23.66
C ALA A 90 13.63 0.72 23.73
N GLY A 91 13.86 -0.50 23.23
CA GLY A 91 12.85 -1.57 23.22
C GLY A 91 11.76 -1.40 22.17
N LEU A 92 12.00 -0.57 21.14
CA LEU A 92 11.08 -0.31 20.04
C LEU A 92 11.63 -0.92 18.76
N ALA A 93 10.76 -1.49 17.92
CA ALA A 93 11.09 -1.87 16.56
C ALA A 93 10.59 -0.78 15.59
N HIS A 94 11.05 -0.80 14.35
CA HIS A 94 10.51 0.05 13.30
C HIS A 94 9.25 -0.59 12.69
N GLY A 95 9.32 -1.89 12.37
CA GLY A 95 8.19 -2.70 11.92
C GLY A 95 7.73 -2.48 10.48
N ASP A 96 8.15 -1.38 9.86
CA ASP A 96 7.77 -1.04 8.47
C ASP A 96 8.95 -0.48 7.65
N LEU A 97 10.13 -1.10 7.78
CA LEU A 97 11.31 -0.61 7.07
C LEU A 97 11.20 -0.90 5.57
N SER A 98 11.29 0.14 4.75
CA SER A 98 11.25 0.07 3.29
C SER A 98 12.05 1.22 2.67
N ALA A 99 12.22 1.20 1.35
CA ALA A 99 12.92 2.28 0.65
C ALA A 99 12.18 3.64 0.72
N SER A 100 10.85 3.64 0.83
CA SER A 100 10.08 4.87 1.00
C SER A 100 10.21 5.49 2.40
N ASN A 101 10.61 4.68 3.38
CA ASN A 101 10.77 5.11 4.77
C ASN A 101 12.21 5.50 5.12
N VAL A 102 13.07 5.64 4.10
CA VAL A 102 14.44 6.15 4.24
C VAL A 102 14.62 7.38 3.36
N MET A 103 14.86 8.53 3.97
CA MET A 103 15.15 9.78 3.27
C MET A 103 16.64 9.91 3.00
N VAL A 104 17.02 10.19 1.76
CA VAL A 104 18.35 10.68 1.41
C VAL A 104 18.36 12.18 1.57
N SER A 105 19.05 12.66 2.60
CA SER A 105 19.17 14.09 2.89
C SER A 105 20.00 14.84 1.84
N THR A 106 19.86 16.16 1.78
CA THR A 106 20.74 17.04 0.97
C THR A 106 22.23 16.95 1.34
N GLY A 107 22.55 16.53 2.57
CA GLY A 107 23.91 16.19 3.00
C GLY A 107 24.39 14.79 2.58
N GLY A 108 23.54 14.04 1.86
CA GLY A 108 23.79 12.69 1.35
C GLY A 108 23.93 11.61 2.43
N GLY A 109 23.36 11.83 3.60
CA GLY A 109 23.11 10.78 4.60
C GLY A 109 21.72 10.16 4.45
N ALA A 110 21.57 8.91 4.88
CA ALA A 110 20.28 8.24 4.96
C ALA A 110 19.64 8.48 6.34
N VAL A 111 18.36 8.85 6.36
CA VAL A 111 17.61 9.15 7.58
C VAL A 111 16.33 8.33 7.60
N LEU A 112 16.17 7.51 8.63
CA LEU A 112 14.97 6.71 8.86
C LEU A 112 13.81 7.61 9.30
N ILE A 113 12.66 7.46 8.63
CA ILE A 113 11.43 8.21 8.90
C ILE A 113 10.26 7.26 9.20
N ASP A 114 9.08 7.80 9.52
CA ASP A 114 7.84 7.05 9.78
C ASP A 114 7.88 6.06 10.96
N LEU A 115 8.43 6.52 12.10
CA LEU A 115 8.61 5.74 13.34
C LEU A 115 7.32 5.29 14.05
N VAL A 116 6.16 5.57 13.47
CA VAL A 116 4.84 5.24 14.04
C VAL A 116 4.14 4.12 13.29
N SER A 117 4.84 3.47 12.35
CA SER A 117 4.24 2.48 11.45
C SER A 117 4.13 1.06 12.07
N GLU A 118 4.71 0.81 13.25
CA GLU A 118 4.58 -0.44 14.04
C GLU A 118 3.11 -0.93 14.21
N LEU A 119 2.13 -0.06 13.99
CA LEU A 119 0.80 -0.13 14.56
C LEU A 119 -0.31 -0.43 13.56
N THR A 120 0.01 -0.54 12.27
CA THR A 120 -1.02 -0.61 11.22
C THR A 120 -0.79 -1.66 10.14
N GLN A 121 0.31 -2.44 10.16
CA GLN A 121 0.70 -3.23 8.99
C GLN A 121 1.41 -4.54 9.31
N SER A 122 1.22 -5.52 8.43
CA SER A 122 1.92 -6.82 8.39
C SER A 122 3.43 -6.71 8.07
N GLY A 123 4.02 -5.51 8.07
CA GLY A 123 5.25 -5.18 7.33
C GLY A 123 4.90 -4.79 5.89
N THR A 124 5.77 -4.03 5.21
CA THR A 124 5.58 -3.69 3.78
C THR A 124 6.29 -4.73 2.91
N PRO A 125 5.58 -5.55 2.12
CA PRO A 125 6.19 -6.39 1.10
C PRO A 125 6.86 -5.53 0.01
N PRO A 126 7.98 -5.96 -0.60
CA PRO A 126 8.71 -7.22 -0.39
C PRO A 126 9.74 -7.19 0.75
N TRP A 127 9.72 -6.19 1.62
CA TRP A 127 10.74 -6.02 2.69
C TRP A 127 10.40 -6.73 4.00
N ALA A 128 9.17 -7.24 4.16
CA ALA A 128 8.74 -7.90 5.38
C ALA A 128 9.52 -9.19 5.67
N ALA A 129 9.81 -9.44 6.95
CA ALA A 129 10.42 -10.68 7.39
C ALA A 129 9.42 -11.86 7.32
N PRO A 130 9.85 -13.11 7.15
CA PRO A 130 8.94 -14.27 7.04
C PRO A 130 8.00 -14.42 8.25
N GLU A 131 8.50 -14.14 9.46
CA GLU A 131 7.69 -14.17 10.68
C GLU A 131 6.65 -13.04 10.72
N ARG A 132 6.93 -11.92 10.04
CA ARG A 132 6.03 -10.76 9.90
C ARG A 132 4.93 -11.00 8.87
N GLU A 133 5.28 -11.65 7.76
CA GLU A 133 4.32 -12.13 6.76
C GLU A 133 3.36 -13.17 7.35
N SER A 134 3.84 -13.97 8.31
CA SER A 134 3.04 -14.92 9.08
C SER A 134 2.16 -14.28 10.16
N GLY A 135 2.09 -12.94 10.21
CA GLY A 135 1.29 -12.18 11.19
C GLY A 135 1.96 -11.96 12.54
N GLY A 136 3.26 -12.27 12.68
CA GLY A 136 4.04 -12.02 13.88
C GLY A 136 4.22 -10.52 14.19
N PRO A 137 4.58 -10.17 15.44
CA PRO A 137 4.83 -8.79 15.83
C PRO A 137 6.11 -8.24 15.19
N ALA A 138 6.24 -6.91 15.18
CA ALA A 138 7.50 -6.27 14.82
C ALA A 138 8.53 -6.53 15.92
N THR A 139 9.74 -6.91 15.53
CA THR A 139 10.85 -7.20 16.44
C THR A 139 12.16 -6.60 15.91
N PRO A 140 13.18 -6.45 16.77
CA PRO A 140 14.52 -6.08 16.31
C PRO A 140 15.06 -6.98 15.19
N ALA A 141 14.78 -8.29 15.28
CA ALA A 141 15.21 -9.26 14.28
C ALA A 141 14.46 -9.12 12.94
N SER A 142 13.18 -8.73 12.97
CA SER A 142 12.44 -8.46 11.74
C SER A 142 12.95 -7.21 11.02
N ASP A 143 13.31 -6.15 11.76
CA ASP A 143 13.88 -4.93 11.15
C ASP A 143 15.23 -5.21 10.48
N VAL A 144 16.05 -6.08 11.09
CA VAL A 144 17.33 -6.51 10.52
C VAL A 144 17.12 -7.22 9.19
N TYR A 145 16.14 -8.13 9.10
CA TYR A 145 15.77 -8.76 7.83
C TYR A 145 15.31 -7.73 6.79
N SER A 146 14.43 -6.80 7.19
CA SER A 146 13.95 -5.74 6.30
C SER A 146 15.08 -4.83 5.81
N LEU A 147 16.10 -4.57 6.63
CA LEU A 147 17.30 -3.85 6.21
C LEU A 147 18.10 -4.66 5.18
N GLY A 148 18.19 -5.98 5.34
CA GLY A 148 18.78 -6.87 4.33
C GLY A 148 18.04 -6.79 2.99
N MET A 149 16.71 -6.81 3.01
CA MET A 149 15.90 -6.66 1.80
C MET A 149 16.07 -5.28 1.16
N LEU A 150 16.16 -4.23 1.97
CA LEU A 150 16.44 -2.87 1.48
C LEU A 150 17.82 -2.77 0.82
N LEU A 151 18.84 -3.39 1.41
CA LEU A 151 20.19 -3.42 0.82
C LEU A 151 20.21 -4.22 -0.48
N ARG A 152 19.47 -5.34 -0.55
CA ARG A 152 19.28 -6.09 -1.80
C ARG A 152 18.65 -5.21 -2.88
N SER A 153 17.59 -4.46 -2.57
CA SER A 153 16.96 -3.57 -3.55
C SER A 153 17.89 -2.44 -4.00
N CYS A 154 18.79 -1.97 -3.14
CA CYS A 154 19.83 -1.00 -3.53
C CYS A 154 20.80 -1.55 -4.59
N ALA A 155 20.88 -2.88 -4.75
CA ALA A 155 21.81 -3.57 -5.65
C ALA A 155 21.15 -4.15 -6.92
N GLU A 156 19.82 -4.09 -7.07
CA GLU A 156 19.06 -4.78 -8.14
C GLU A 156 19.44 -4.37 -9.59
N GLY A 157 20.20 -3.28 -9.76
CA GLY A 157 20.78 -2.87 -11.05
C GLY A 157 22.32 -2.78 -11.08
N GLY A 158 23.03 -3.29 -10.07
CA GLY A 158 24.46 -3.06 -9.88
C GLY A 158 25.23 -4.25 -9.28
N ALA A 159 25.91 -5.01 -10.14
CA ALA A 159 26.62 -6.24 -9.75
C ALA A 159 27.70 -6.02 -8.65
N LEU A 160 28.42 -4.89 -8.68
CA LEU A 160 29.50 -4.62 -7.72
C LEU A 160 28.99 -4.47 -6.28
N LEU A 161 27.84 -3.83 -6.09
CA LEU A 161 27.23 -3.72 -4.77
C LEU A 161 26.63 -5.06 -4.34
N GLY A 162 25.97 -5.77 -5.25
CA GLY A 162 25.42 -7.11 -4.98
C GLY A 162 26.47 -8.09 -4.47
N GLN A 163 27.63 -8.17 -5.13
CA GLN A 163 28.76 -9.01 -4.70
C GLN A 163 29.32 -8.59 -3.34
N ALA A 164 29.44 -7.28 -3.08
CA ALA A 164 29.94 -6.79 -1.80
C ALA A 164 28.97 -7.08 -0.64
N LEU A 165 27.67 -7.12 -0.92
CA LEU A 165 26.61 -7.40 0.05
C LEU A 165 26.40 -8.89 0.32
N GLU A 166 26.85 -9.80 -0.55
CA GLU A 166 26.53 -11.23 -0.52
C GLU A 166 26.73 -11.87 0.87
N ARG A 167 27.88 -11.62 1.51
CA ARG A 167 28.18 -12.12 2.86
C ARG A 167 27.28 -11.50 3.93
N VAL A 168 27.00 -10.20 3.83
CA VAL A 168 26.15 -9.50 4.79
C VAL A 168 24.71 -10.01 4.68
N LEU A 169 24.21 -10.19 3.46
CA LEU A 169 22.87 -10.69 3.19
C LEU A 169 22.70 -12.15 3.62
N GLY A 170 23.74 -12.98 3.48
CA GLY A 170 23.73 -14.38 3.94
C GLY A 170 23.45 -14.52 5.43
N ASP A 171 23.98 -13.61 6.25
CA ASP A 171 23.78 -13.65 7.71
C ASP A 171 22.45 -13.01 8.14
N VAL A 172 21.88 -12.14 7.30
CA VAL A 172 20.73 -11.29 7.67
C VAL A 172 19.41 -11.85 7.15
N LEU A 173 19.40 -12.50 5.99
CA LEU A 173 18.20 -13.02 5.33
C LEU A 173 17.90 -14.48 5.68
N VAL A 174 18.38 -14.95 6.83
CA VAL A 174 18.06 -16.27 7.38
C VAL A 174 16.64 -16.31 7.95
N THR A 175 15.98 -17.47 7.81
CA THR A 175 14.61 -17.67 8.27
C THR A 175 14.49 -17.56 9.78
N ASP A 176 15.44 -18.12 10.53
CA ASP A 176 15.47 -18.07 12.00
C ASP A 176 15.79 -16.65 12.49
N PRO A 177 14.86 -15.95 13.17
CA PRO A 177 15.08 -14.61 13.68
C PRO A 177 16.21 -14.52 14.72
N GLU A 178 16.40 -15.56 15.54
CA GLU A 178 17.40 -15.56 16.62
C GLU A 178 18.83 -15.73 16.09
N ALA A 179 18.99 -16.27 14.89
CA ALA A 179 20.27 -16.40 14.21
C ALA A 179 20.76 -15.09 13.57
N ARG A 180 19.88 -14.08 13.43
CA ARG A 180 20.21 -12.80 12.76
C ARG A 180 21.08 -11.92 13.67
N PRO A 181 22.04 -11.17 13.11
CA PRO A 181 22.86 -10.25 13.90
C PRO A 181 22.02 -9.09 14.45
N ARG A 182 22.49 -8.48 15.54
CA ARG A 182 21.88 -7.24 16.04
C ARG A 182 22.15 -6.07 15.08
N ALA A 183 21.22 -5.11 14.98
CA ALA A 183 21.36 -3.94 14.11
C ALA A 183 22.67 -3.17 14.32
N ARG A 184 23.13 -3.01 15.56
CA ARG A 184 24.44 -2.39 15.89
C ARG A 184 25.63 -3.14 15.29
N THR A 185 25.58 -4.47 15.31
CA THR A 185 26.64 -5.33 14.78
C THR A 185 26.64 -5.23 13.27
N LEU A 186 25.45 -5.26 12.67
CA LEU A 186 25.27 -5.11 11.24
C LEU A 186 25.74 -3.75 10.72
N ALA A 187 25.42 -2.65 11.40
CA ALA A 187 25.90 -1.31 11.07
C ALA A 187 27.43 -1.20 11.07
N ALA A 188 28.09 -1.85 12.04
CA ALA A 188 29.55 -1.87 12.15
C ALA A 188 30.25 -2.61 10.99
N ARG A 189 29.50 -3.39 10.20
CA ARG A 189 30.02 -4.11 9.02
C ARG A 189 30.01 -3.28 7.73
N ALA A 190 29.52 -2.03 7.75
CA ALA A 190 29.57 -1.15 6.59
C ALA A 190 30.95 -1.07 5.90
N PRO A 191 32.09 -1.01 6.63
CA PRO A 191 33.42 -1.04 6.02
C PRO A 191 33.78 -2.32 5.26
N GLU A 192 33.10 -3.45 5.50
CA GLU A 192 33.28 -4.68 4.71
C GLU A 192 32.78 -4.53 3.27
N ILE A 193 31.84 -3.61 3.04
CA ILE A 193 31.29 -3.30 1.71
C ILE A 193 32.20 -2.28 1.02
N ALA A 194 32.40 -1.13 1.68
CA ALA A 194 33.28 -0.03 1.29
C ALA A 194 33.34 1.02 2.41
N ARG A 195 34.22 2.01 2.28
CA ARG A 195 34.14 3.21 3.12
C ARG A 195 32.81 3.93 2.84
N PRO A 196 31.98 4.20 3.88
CA PRO A 196 30.71 4.90 3.71
C PRO A 196 30.88 6.26 3.01
N GLY A 197 30.15 6.43 1.91
CA GLY A 197 30.19 7.62 1.06
C GLY A 197 29.01 8.56 1.30
N VAL A 198 28.97 9.63 0.51
CA VAL A 198 27.79 10.49 0.37
C VAL A 198 26.86 9.87 -0.66
N ILE A 199 25.57 9.77 -0.36
CA ILE A 199 24.55 9.34 -1.31
C ILE A 199 24.19 10.53 -2.19
N GLU A 200 24.50 10.43 -3.48
CA GLU A 200 24.21 11.51 -4.42
C GLU A 200 22.73 11.56 -4.77
N LEU A 201 22.10 12.71 -4.49
CA LEU A 201 20.76 13.00 -4.96
C LEU A 201 20.79 13.30 -6.47
N PRO A 202 19.97 12.63 -7.28
CA PRO A 202 19.80 12.97 -8.69
C PRO A 202 19.32 14.41 -8.89
N ASP A 203 19.53 14.96 -10.08
CA ASP A 203 18.93 16.24 -10.45
C ASP A 203 17.39 16.20 -10.43
N GLY A 204 16.76 17.38 -10.43
CA GLY A 204 15.30 17.51 -10.29
C GLY A 204 14.50 16.75 -11.36
N ALA A 205 15.02 16.64 -12.59
CA ALA A 205 14.35 15.92 -13.66
C ALA A 205 14.41 14.40 -13.43
N ARG A 206 15.57 13.88 -13.03
CA ARG A 206 15.76 12.47 -12.69
C ARG A 206 15.01 12.08 -11.42
N LEU A 207 14.91 12.97 -10.44
CA LEU A 207 14.06 12.78 -9.25
C LEU A 207 12.59 12.69 -9.63
N ALA A 208 12.07 13.56 -10.49
CA ALA A 208 10.69 13.48 -10.95
C ALA A 208 10.40 12.16 -11.68
N ALA A 209 11.30 11.74 -12.56
CA ALA A 209 11.20 10.46 -13.25
C ALA A 209 11.33 9.26 -12.28
N GLY A 210 12.21 9.37 -11.29
CA GLY A 210 12.36 8.40 -10.21
C GLY A 210 11.11 8.29 -9.35
N ALA A 211 10.43 9.40 -9.04
CA ALA A 211 9.19 9.41 -8.30
C ALA A 211 8.04 8.77 -9.07
N LEU A 212 7.94 9.00 -10.38
CA LEU A 212 6.98 8.28 -11.22
C LEU A 212 7.25 6.77 -11.23
N ARG A 213 8.52 6.35 -11.32
CA ARG A 213 8.88 4.92 -11.28
C ARG A 213 8.67 4.30 -9.90
N ALA A 214 9.00 5.01 -8.83
CA ALA A 214 8.75 4.58 -7.47
C ALA A 214 7.24 4.44 -7.22
N ALA A 215 6.43 5.40 -7.68
CA ALA A 215 4.97 5.34 -7.61
C ALA A 215 4.36 4.23 -8.48
N ALA A 216 5.02 3.85 -9.57
CA ALA A 216 4.59 2.72 -10.41
C ALA A 216 5.03 1.35 -9.86
N ALA A 217 6.17 1.30 -9.15
CA ALA A 217 6.70 0.08 -8.52
C ALA A 217 6.11 -0.18 -7.12
N THR A 218 5.63 0.87 -6.46
CA THR A 218 4.86 0.79 -5.22
C THR A 218 3.39 0.65 -5.61
N PRO A 219 2.65 -0.40 -5.21
CA PRO A 219 1.21 -0.41 -5.38
C PRO A 219 0.67 0.86 -4.70
N THR A 220 0.02 1.73 -5.48
CA THR A 220 -0.41 3.07 -5.06
C THR A 220 -1.17 2.98 -3.75
N ARG A 221 -0.50 3.31 -2.65
CA ARG A 221 -1.14 3.45 -1.36
C ARG A 221 -1.86 4.79 -1.39
N THR A 222 -3.17 4.75 -1.52
CA THR A 222 -4.03 5.92 -1.33
C THR A 222 -3.86 6.40 0.11
N LEU A 223 -2.94 7.35 0.31
CA LEU A 223 -3.00 8.25 1.45
C LEU A 223 -4.31 9.02 1.29
N THR A 224 -5.34 8.62 2.05
CA THR A 224 -6.58 9.38 2.14
C THR A 224 -6.28 10.73 2.81
N SER A 225 -5.86 11.69 2.00
CA SER A 225 -5.83 13.11 2.34
C SER A 225 -7.28 13.54 2.60
N ARG A 226 -7.71 13.45 3.87
CA ARG A 226 -8.99 14.01 4.33
C ARG A 226 -8.86 15.53 4.47
N SER A 227 -8.89 16.24 3.36
CA SER A 227 -9.07 17.70 3.30
C SER A 227 -10.55 18.12 3.17
N ALA A 228 -11.51 17.23 3.46
CA ALA A 228 -12.93 17.47 3.22
C ALA A 228 -13.82 17.65 4.47
N HIS A 229 -13.27 17.82 5.68
CA HIS A 229 -14.11 17.94 6.91
C HIS A 229 -13.84 19.16 7.81
N GLN A 230 -13.19 20.20 7.30
CA GLN A 230 -13.03 21.47 8.04
C GLN A 230 -13.72 22.66 7.38
N ARG A 231 -14.94 22.45 6.86
CA ARG A 231 -15.88 23.53 6.51
C ARG A 231 -17.31 23.21 6.98
N ALA A 232 -17.47 22.98 8.28
CA ALA A 232 -18.78 23.00 8.91
C ALA A 232 -18.66 23.33 10.41
N ARG A 233 -18.21 24.56 10.73
CA ARG A 233 -18.57 25.33 11.94
C ARG A 233 -17.63 26.53 12.08
N VAL A 234 -17.95 27.61 11.37
CA VAL A 234 -17.71 28.96 11.86
C VAL A 234 -18.97 29.75 11.56
N GLY A 235 -19.71 30.09 12.61
CA GLY A 235 -20.84 30.99 12.53
C GLY A 235 -20.38 32.41 12.24
N ARG A 236 -21.01 33.01 11.22
CA ARG A 236 -21.60 34.36 11.25
C ARG A 236 -20.78 35.48 11.92
N ALA A 237 -20.01 36.24 11.13
CA ALA A 237 -19.90 37.71 11.25
C ALA A 237 -19.06 38.33 10.09
N GLY A 238 -19.60 39.38 9.46
CA GLY A 238 -18.81 40.45 8.80
C GLY A 238 -18.43 40.29 7.31
N ARG A 239 -19.20 40.94 6.42
CA ARG A 239 -18.68 41.62 5.19
C ARG A 239 -18.52 43.12 5.54
N PRO A 240 -17.83 44.01 4.75
CA PRO A 240 -17.37 43.93 3.35
C PRO A 240 -15.89 44.41 3.17
N ALA A 241 -15.22 44.40 2.01
CA ALA A 241 -15.40 45.32 0.85
C ALA A 241 -14.65 44.86 -0.42
N ALA A 242 -15.09 45.43 -1.54
CA ALA A 242 -14.86 45.03 -2.92
C ALA A 242 -13.55 45.57 -3.54
N LEU A 243 -12.98 44.80 -4.47
CA LEU A 243 -12.12 45.31 -5.54
C LEU A 243 -12.47 44.61 -6.87
N SER A 244 -12.39 45.39 -7.95
CA SER A 244 -13.25 45.35 -9.13
C SER A 244 -12.91 44.30 -10.20
N ARG A 245 -13.95 43.61 -10.68
CA ARG A 245 -14.02 42.55 -11.71
C ARG A 245 -13.62 42.91 -13.16
N ARG A 246 -12.88 43.99 -13.43
CA ARG A 246 -12.67 44.45 -14.83
C ARG A 246 -11.27 44.23 -15.42
N VAL A 247 -10.34 43.59 -14.70
CA VAL A 247 -8.98 43.31 -15.22
C VAL A 247 -8.74 41.83 -15.56
N ALA A 248 -9.40 40.89 -14.88
CA ALA A 248 -9.21 39.45 -15.13
C ALA A 248 -9.86 38.92 -16.43
N ALA A 249 -10.81 39.65 -17.02
CA ALA A 249 -11.56 39.21 -18.20
C ALA A 249 -10.84 39.44 -19.54
N ARG A 250 -9.70 40.15 -19.56
CA ARG A 250 -8.96 40.45 -20.81
C ARG A 250 -7.77 39.53 -21.09
N MET A 251 -7.32 38.73 -20.12
CA MET A 251 -6.19 37.81 -20.29
C MET A 251 -6.61 36.40 -20.76
N LEU A 252 -7.89 36.01 -20.60
CA LEU A 252 -8.36 34.67 -20.98
C LEU A 252 -8.76 34.53 -22.46
N ALA A 253 -8.96 35.64 -23.18
CA ALA A 253 -9.40 35.63 -24.57
C ALA A 253 -8.25 35.52 -25.59
N ALA A 254 -7.01 35.84 -25.20
CA ALA A 254 -5.86 35.79 -26.10
C ALA A 254 -5.26 34.38 -26.25
N VAL A 255 -5.48 33.50 -25.28
CA VAL A 255 -4.96 32.11 -25.29
C VAL A 255 -5.87 31.16 -26.08
N LEU A 256 -7.17 31.44 -26.18
CA LEU A 256 -8.12 30.58 -26.91
C LEU A 256 -8.09 30.75 -28.44
N LEU A 257 -7.59 31.88 -28.95
CA LEU A 257 -7.55 32.14 -30.40
C LEU A 257 -6.32 31.56 -31.11
N LEU A 258 -5.26 31.19 -30.36
CA LEU A 258 -4.08 30.55 -30.93
C LEU A 258 -4.25 29.02 -31.10
N ALA A 259 -5.12 28.38 -30.31
CA ALA A 259 -5.35 26.93 -30.34
C ALA A 259 -6.27 26.46 -31.48
N VAL A 260 -7.13 27.35 -32.01
CA VAL A 260 -8.07 27.03 -33.10
C VAL A 260 -7.43 27.11 -34.49
N GLY A 261 -6.33 27.87 -34.64
CA GLY A 261 -5.66 28.05 -35.94
C GLY A 261 -4.79 26.87 -36.39
N LEU A 262 -4.26 26.06 -35.46
CA LEU A 262 -3.37 24.94 -35.77
C LEU A 262 -4.11 23.61 -36.05
N ALA A 263 -5.38 23.49 -35.67
CA ALA A 263 -6.20 22.30 -35.94
C ALA A 263 -6.87 22.33 -37.33
N GLY A 264 -7.04 23.51 -37.93
CA GLY A 264 -7.72 23.67 -39.23
C GLY A 264 -6.91 23.22 -40.46
N ALA A 265 -5.59 23.10 -40.35
CA ALA A 265 -4.71 22.79 -41.48
C ALA A 265 -4.53 21.28 -41.74
N TRP A 266 -4.95 20.41 -40.82
CA TRP A 266 -4.87 18.94 -40.97
C TRP A 266 -6.13 18.33 -41.62
N ALA A 267 -7.23 19.09 -41.69
CA ALA A 267 -8.56 18.62 -42.07
C ALA A 267 -8.90 18.73 -43.57
N LEU A 268 -7.92 18.94 -44.46
CA LEU A 268 -8.15 19.04 -45.91
C LEU A 268 -7.52 17.91 -46.74
N HIS A 269 -6.92 16.88 -46.13
CA HIS A 269 -6.20 15.84 -46.89
C HIS A 269 -6.67 14.40 -46.76
N VAL A 270 -7.81 14.10 -46.13
CA VAL A 270 -8.37 12.74 -46.15
C VAL A 270 -9.87 12.78 -46.43
N THR A 271 -10.23 12.83 -47.72
CA THR A 271 -11.54 12.43 -48.23
C THR A 271 -11.36 11.15 -49.03
N ALA A 272 -11.78 10.00 -48.47
CA ALA A 272 -12.28 8.85 -49.25
C ALA A 272 -12.84 7.75 -48.31
N ALA A 273 -14.17 7.69 -48.27
CA ALA A 273 -14.99 6.48 -48.28
C ALA A 273 -14.68 5.33 -47.29
N ARG A 274 -15.55 5.17 -46.28
CA ARG A 274 -16.65 4.18 -46.31
C ARG A 274 -17.51 4.25 -45.05
N GLU A 275 -18.82 4.17 -45.28
CA GLU A 275 -19.87 4.05 -44.28
C GLU A 275 -19.74 2.76 -43.48
N GLY A 276 -19.84 2.88 -42.15
CA GLY A 276 -20.02 1.81 -41.17
C GLY A 276 -20.66 2.42 -39.91
N PRO A 277 -21.48 1.67 -39.15
CA PRO A 277 -22.31 2.22 -38.10
C PRO A 277 -21.46 2.82 -36.97
N VAL A 278 -21.90 3.97 -36.50
CA VAL A 278 -21.23 4.79 -35.49
C VAL A 278 -21.36 4.12 -34.12
N SER A 279 -20.34 3.39 -33.69
CA SER A 279 -20.08 3.13 -32.27
C SER A 279 -19.10 4.19 -31.78
N GLY A 280 -19.61 5.23 -31.12
CA GLY A 280 -18.76 6.13 -30.35
C GLY A 280 -18.02 5.38 -29.23
N PRO A 281 -16.89 5.89 -28.71
CA PRO A 281 -16.21 5.25 -27.59
C PRO A 281 -17.13 5.27 -26.37
N GLN A 282 -17.73 4.12 -26.06
CA GLN A 282 -18.32 3.88 -24.75
C GLN A 282 -17.16 3.84 -23.76
N ALA A 283 -17.09 4.82 -22.86
CA ALA A 283 -16.24 4.70 -21.68
C ALA A 283 -16.58 3.36 -21.00
N SER A 284 -15.56 2.60 -20.59
CA SER A 284 -15.82 1.30 -19.97
C SER A 284 -16.61 1.52 -18.66
N VAL A 285 -17.53 0.62 -18.31
CA VAL A 285 -18.29 0.73 -17.04
C VAL A 285 -17.32 0.81 -15.84
N ALA A 286 -16.15 0.18 -15.94
CA ALA A 286 -15.09 0.28 -14.94
C ALA A 286 -14.55 1.71 -14.76
N GLU A 287 -14.31 2.44 -15.86
CA GLU A 287 -13.88 3.84 -15.84
C GLU A 287 -14.94 4.76 -15.24
N ALA A 288 -16.23 4.48 -15.45
CA ALA A 288 -17.32 5.25 -14.90
C ALA A 288 -17.51 5.04 -13.38
N VAL A 289 -17.29 3.83 -12.88
CA VAL A 289 -17.44 3.46 -11.46
C VAL A 289 -16.25 3.95 -10.62
N GLY A 290 -15.04 3.91 -11.18
CA GLY A 290 -13.81 4.33 -10.50
C GLY A 290 -13.24 3.28 -9.53
N ALA A 291 -11.92 3.27 -9.38
CA ALA A 291 -11.18 2.20 -8.68
C ALA A 291 -11.54 2.05 -7.18
N ASP A 292 -11.76 3.16 -6.47
CA ASP A 292 -12.11 3.15 -5.05
C ASP A 292 -13.52 2.58 -4.81
N GLU A 293 -14.44 2.78 -5.76
CA GLU A 293 -15.78 2.22 -5.68
C GLU A 293 -15.79 0.74 -6.00
N LEU A 294 -15.08 0.31 -7.05
CA LEU A 294 -14.89 -1.11 -7.36
C LEU A 294 -14.28 -1.87 -6.18
N THR A 295 -13.30 -1.28 -5.49
CA THR A 295 -12.73 -1.86 -4.27
C THR A 295 -13.77 -2.04 -3.18
N ARG A 296 -14.59 -1.01 -2.90
CA ARG A 296 -15.68 -1.10 -1.91
C ARG A 296 -16.70 -2.18 -2.26
N ILE A 297 -17.07 -2.26 -3.54
CA ILE A 297 -18.03 -3.24 -4.06
C ILE A 297 -17.49 -4.66 -3.85
N VAL A 298 -16.27 -4.94 -4.29
CA VAL A 298 -15.66 -6.27 -4.21
C VAL A 298 -15.48 -6.71 -2.77
N VAL A 299 -14.93 -5.84 -1.91
CA VAL A 299 -14.77 -6.13 -0.48
C VAL A 299 -16.14 -6.38 0.18
N GLY A 300 -17.15 -5.58 -0.17
CA GLY A 300 -18.52 -5.75 0.32
C GLY A 300 -19.13 -7.10 -0.08
N LEU A 301 -18.99 -7.49 -1.34
CA LEU A 301 -19.49 -8.77 -1.86
C LEU A 301 -18.80 -9.97 -1.21
N VAL A 302 -17.49 -9.92 -1.03
CA VAL A 302 -16.72 -11.00 -0.38
C VAL A 302 -17.13 -11.14 1.08
N ARG A 303 -17.26 -10.03 1.81
CA ARG A 303 -17.69 -10.06 3.21
C ARG A 303 -19.10 -10.60 3.37
N ALA A 304 -20.04 -10.11 2.55
CA ALA A 304 -21.42 -10.58 2.56
C ALA A 304 -21.53 -12.08 2.24
N ARG A 305 -20.66 -12.58 1.34
CA ARG A 305 -20.59 -14.00 1.00
C ARG A 305 -20.11 -14.84 2.19
N ASP A 306 -19.06 -14.40 2.88
CA ASP A 306 -18.54 -15.13 4.04
C ASP A 306 -19.55 -15.14 5.20
N GLU A 307 -20.15 -13.99 5.51
CA GLU A 307 -21.22 -13.86 6.52
C GLU A 307 -22.40 -14.81 6.21
N ALA A 308 -22.81 -14.90 4.93
CA ALA A 308 -23.88 -15.80 4.52
C ALA A 308 -23.52 -17.29 4.63
N ILE A 309 -22.27 -17.65 4.33
CA ILE A 309 -21.79 -19.04 4.46
C ILE A 309 -21.69 -19.46 5.93
N GLU A 310 -21.18 -18.60 6.81
CA GLU A 310 -21.12 -18.88 8.25
C GLU A 310 -22.52 -19.01 8.86
N ALA A 311 -23.44 -18.12 8.46
CA ALA A 311 -24.83 -18.16 8.92
C ALA A 311 -25.63 -19.33 8.31
N GLY A 312 -25.13 -19.98 7.27
CA GLY A 312 -25.89 -20.95 6.48
C GLY A 312 -27.09 -20.33 5.77
N ASP A 313 -27.07 -19.02 5.49
CA ASP A 313 -28.17 -18.26 4.90
C ASP A 313 -28.08 -18.29 3.36
N ALA A 314 -28.87 -19.19 2.76
CA ALA A 314 -28.93 -19.34 1.31
C ALA A 314 -29.49 -18.10 0.59
N GLN A 315 -30.36 -17.32 1.24
CA GLN A 315 -30.96 -16.13 0.63
C GLN A 315 -29.95 -14.97 0.61
N ALA A 316 -29.22 -14.77 1.70
CA ALA A 316 -28.12 -13.80 1.75
C ALA A 316 -27.02 -14.16 0.75
N LEU A 317 -26.68 -15.45 0.63
CA LEU A 317 -25.69 -15.91 -0.34
C LEU A 317 -26.15 -15.73 -1.80
N ALA A 318 -27.43 -15.94 -2.09
CA ALA A 318 -28.00 -15.66 -3.41
C ALA A 318 -28.02 -14.16 -3.78
N ALA A 319 -27.80 -13.25 -2.82
CA ALA A 319 -27.68 -11.82 -3.09
C ALA A 319 -26.28 -11.40 -3.57
N THR A 320 -25.24 -12.21 -3.35
CA THR A 320 -23.85 -11.87 -3.70
C THR A 320 -23.46 -12.30 -5.12
N SER A 321 -24.22 -13.23 -5.71
CA SER A 321 -23.98 -13.77 -7.04
C SER A 321 -25.20 -13.62 -7.95
N VAL A 322 -24.96 -13.70 -9.26
CA VAL A 322 -26.01 -13.66 -10.28
C VAL A 322 -26.72 -15.02 -10.31
N GLN A 323 -28.04 -15.04 -10.27
CA GLN A 323 -28.80 -16.29 -10.27
C GLN A 323 -28.48 -17.15 -11.51
N GLY A 324 -28.23 -18.44 -11.31
CA GLY A 324 -27.90 -19.39 -12.39
C GLY A 324 -26.46 -19.30 -12.90
N SER A 325 -25.66 -18.35 -12.41
CA SER A 325 -24.26 -18.19 -12.80
C SER A 325 -23.33 -19.27 -12.20
N SER A 326 -22.11 -19.39 -12.74
CA SER A 326 -21.11 -20.34 -12.22
C SER A 326 -20.71 -20.03 -10.78
N ALA A 327 -20.64 -18.74 -10.43
CA ALA A 327 -20.39 -18.32 -9.05
C ALA A 327 -21.51 -18.76 -8.10
N ALA A 328 -22.78 -18.56 -8.50
CA ALA A 328 -23.93 -19.00 -7.71
C ALA A 328 -24.00 -20.52 -7.54
N GLN A 329 -23.65 -21.28 -8.58
CA GLN A 329 -23.62 -22.75 -8.53
C GLN A 329 -22.53 -23.25 -7.57
N ALA A 330 -21.34 -22.63 -7.59
CA ALA A 330 -20.25 -22.98 -6.67
C ALA A 330 -20.63 -22.69 -5.20
N ASP A 331 -21.28 -21.56 -4.95
CA ASP A 331 -21.74 -21.16 -3.62
C ASP A 331 -22.86 -22.08 -3.10
N ALA A 332 -23.81 -22.45 -3.96
CA ALA A 332 -24.85 -23.41 -3.63
C ALA A 332 -24.27 -24.81 -3.31
N ALA A 333 -23.25 -25.25 -4.05
CA ALA A 333 -22.58 -26.52 -3.77
C ALA A 333 -21.89 -26.54 -2.39
N ILE A 334 -21.31 -25.40 -1.97
CA ILE A 334 -20.71 -25.27 -0.64
C ILE A 334 -21.77 -25.43 0.45
N LEU A 335 -22.89 -24.70 0.36
CA LEU A 335 -23.98 -24.81 1.35
C LEU A 335 -24.59 -26.22 1.37
N ALA A 336 -24.80 -26.82 0.19
CA ALA A 336 -25.32 -28.19 0.11
C ALA A 336 -24.38 -29.20 0.78
N ALA A 337 -23.06 -29.05 0.61
CA ALA A 337 -22.08 -29.92 1.27
C ALA A 337 -22.06 -29.74 2.79
N LEU A 338 -22.19 -28.50 3.28
CA LEU A 338 -22.31 -28.21 4.71
C LEU A 338 -23.59 -28.81 5.30
N GLN A 339 -24.73 -28.64 4.62
CA GLN A 339 -26.01 -29.21 5.04
C GLN A 339 -25.98 -30.75 5.04
N ALA A 340 -25.42 -31.37 4.00
CA ALA A 340 -25.33 -32.82 3.90
C ALA A 340 -24.43 -33.44 4.98
N SER A 341 -23.39 -32.71 5.42
CA SER A 341 -22.50 -33.14 6.51
C SER A 341 -23.01 -32.75 7.90
N GLY A 342 -24.04 -31.89 7.99
CA GLY A 342 -24.49 -31.31 9.25
C GLY A 342 -23.43 -30.43 9.91
N GLU A 343 -22.52 -29.86 9.11
CA GLU A 343 -21.45 -28.96 9.58
C GLU A 343 -21.84 -27.49 9.34
N HIS A 344 -21.47 -26.60 10.27
CA HIS A 344 -21.42 -25.15 10.02
C HIS A 344 -19.99 -24.63 10.06
N VAL A 345 -19.78 -23.41 9.57
CA VAL A 345 -18.47 -22.77 9.48
C VAL A 345 -18.33 -21.66 10.53
N GLU A 346 -17.18 -21.60 11.18
CA GLU A 346 -16.80 -20.51 12.08
C GLU A 346 -15.42 -19.94 11.70
N GLY A 347 -15.26 -18.62 11.74
CA GLY A 347 -13.99 -17.93 11.48
C GLY A 347 -13.61 -17.93 10.00
N LEU A 348 -14.57 -18.01 9.09
CA LEU A 348 -14.37 -17.81 7.67
C LEU A 348 -14.05 -16.35 7.39
N GLU A 349 -12.81 -16.08 7.01
CA GLU A 349 -12.39 -14.74 6.61
C GLU A 349 -11.66 -14.82 5.28
N THR A 350 -12.31 -14.32 4.25
CA THR A 350 -11.75 -14.12 2.92
C THR A 350 -11.32 -12.67 2.77
N ARG A 351 -10.03 -12.45 2.50
CA ARG A 351 -9.49 -11.12 2.18
C ARG A 351 -9.15 -11.04 0.71
N VAL A 352 -9.29 -9.84 0.16
CA VAL A 352 -8.98 -9.51 -1.22
C VAL A 352 -8.02 -8.32 -1.25
N SER A 353 -6.98 -8.40 -2.07
CA SER A 353 -6.00 -7.35 -2.32
C SER A 353 -5.73 -7.19 -3.82
N ASP A 354 -5.00 -6.15 -4.21
CA ASP A 354 -4.57 -5.91 -5.59
C ASP A 354 -5.73 -5.90 -6.59
N ILE A 355 -6.84 -5.26 -6.18
CA ILE A 355 -8.08 -5.13 -6.95
C ILE A 355 -7.84 -4.15 -8.09
N VAL A 356 -7.79 -4.66 -9.32
CA VAL A 356 -7.54 -3.88 -10.53
C VAL A 356 -8.55 -4.27 -11.61
N SER A 357 -9.19 -3.29 -12.24
CA SER A 357 -10.02 -3.54 -13.41
C SER A 357 -9.14 -4.02 -14.58
N VAL A 358 -9.54 -5.08 -15.24
CA VAL A 358 -8.82 -5.65 -16.38
C VAL A 358 -9.72 -5.74 -17.59
N ASP A 359 -9.14 -5.57 -18.77
CA ASP A 359 -9.83 -5.89 -20.01
C ASP A 359 -9.91 -7.42 -20.14
N ALA A 360 -11.12 -7.94 -20.20
CA ALA A 360 -11.37 -9.36 -20.45
C ALA A 360 -12.16 -9.53 -21.74
N GLN A 361 -11.81 -10.56 -22.50
CA GLN A 361 -12.57 -10.97 -23.67
C GLN A 361 -13.88 -11.64 -23.23
N ASP A 362 -14.91 -11.52 -24.09
CA ASP A 362 -16.22 -12.15 -23.92
C ASP A 362 -16.93 -11.77 -22.60
N LEU A 363 -16.92 -10.48 -22.27
CA LEU A 363 -17.71 -9.93 -21.18
C LEU A 363 -19.14 -9.60 -21.64
N PRO A 364 -20.18 -9.94 -20.86
CA PRO A 364 -21.53 -9.45 -21.12
C PRO A 364 -21.60 -7.92 -21.08
N ASP A 365 -22.58 -7.35 -21.77
CA ASP A 365 -22.83 -5.91 -21.75
C ASP A 365 -22.99 -5.39 -20.32
N GLY A 366 -22.23 -4.36 -19.98
CA GLY A 366 -22.23 -3.74 -18.66
C GLY A 366 -21.40 -4.46 -17.59
N ALA A 367 -20.80 -5.62 -17.90
CA ALA A 367 -19.97 -6.34 -16.95
C ALA A 367 -18.60 -5.68 -16.75
N VAL A 368 -18.04 -5.85 -15.56
CA VAL A 368 -16.70 -5.40 -15.20
C VAL A 368 -15.86 -6.59 -14.76
N ALA A 369 -14.69 -6.78 -15.39
CA ALA A 369 -13.71 -7.77 -14.93
C ALA A 369 -12.72 -7.13 -13.97
N VAL A 370 -12.50 -7.77 -12.83
CA VAL A 370 -11.64 -7.29 -11.76
C VAL A 370 -10.67 -8.38 -11.36
N ALA A 371 -9.38 -8.18 -11.66
CA ALA A 371 -8.33 -9.04 -11.15
C ALA A 371 -8.02 -8.69 -9.70
N LEU A 372 -7.81 -9.70 -8.86
CA LEU A 372 -7.46 -9.53 -7.45
C LEU A 372 -6.68 -10.74 -6.93
N ILE A 373 -6.03 -10.57 -5.78
CA ILE A 373 -5.47 -11.65 -4.98
C ILE A 373 -6.45 -11.96 -3.85
N ARG A 374 -6.90 -13.21 -3.77
CA ARG A 374 -7.78 -13.72 -2.72
C ARG A 374 -6.96 -14.57 -1.76
N THR A 375 -7.08 -14.29 -0.47
CA THR A 375 -6.55 -15.13 0.63
C THR A 375 -7.68 -15.53 1.56
N GLN A 376 -7.61 -16.74 2.13
CA GLN A 376 -8.58 -17.18 3.12
C GLN A 376 -7.87 -17.67 4.38
N SER A 377 -8.22 -17.10 5.53
CA SER A 377 -7.69 -17.51 6.83
C SER A 377 -8.11 -18.94 7.17
N ALA A 378 -7.43 -19.57 8.13
CA ALA A 378 -7.89 -20.84 8.68
C ALA A 378 -9.29 -20.65 9.30
N SER A 379 -10.18 -21.60 9.03
CA SER A 379 -11.56 -21.62 9.55
C SER A 379 -11.83 -22.92 10.29
N VAL A 380 -12.95 -23.02 10.99
CA VAL A 380 -13.36 -24.23 11.71
C VAL A 380 -14.66 -24.75 11.12
N ARG A 381 -14.72 -26.06 10.88
CA ARG A 381 -15.96 -26.80 10.62
C ARG A 381 -16.42 -27.40 11.94
N VAL A 382 -17.67 -27.15 12.30
CA VAL A 382 -18.28 -27.65 13.52
C VAL A 382 -19.42 -28.58 13.14
N GLY A 383 -19.31 -29.86 13.49
CA GLY A 383 -20.36 -30.84 13.25
C GLY A 383 -21.50 -30.73 14.26
N ALA A 384 -22.65 -31.34 13.94
CA ALA A 384 -23.82 -31.40 14.82
C ALA A 384 -23.55 -32.09 16.18
N ASP A 385 -22.52 -32.93 16.27
CA ASP A 385 -22.04 -33.59 17.48
C ASP A 385 -21.11 -32.70 18.33
N GLY A 386 -20.82 -31.47 17.86
CA GLY A 386 -19.90 -30.53 18.49
C GLY A 386 -18.43 -30.78 18.14
N ASN A 387 -18.12 -31.75 17.28
CA ASN A 387 -16.75 -32.01 16.83
C ASN A 387 -16.24 -30.83 16.00
N ARG A 388 -14.99 -30.40 16.25
CA ARG A 388 -14.37 -29.22 15.63
C ARG A 388 -13.18 -29.64 14.80
N ARG A 389 -13.25 -29.36 13.49
CA ARG A 389 -12.16 -29.62 12.54
C ARG A 389 -11.64 -28.31 11.99
N THR A 390 -10.33 -28.08 12.11
CA THR A 390 -9.70 -26.90 11.50
C THR A 390 -9.52 -27.13 10.00
N VAL A 391 -9.97 -26.17 9.20
CA VAL A 391 -9.65 -26.04 7.77
C VAL A 391 -8.45 -25.10 7.66
N PRO A 392 -7.32 -25.55 7.11
CA PRO A 392 -6.12 -24.72 7.02
C PRO A 392 -6.38 -23.49 6.13
N ALA A 393 -5.59 -22.43 6.37
CA ALA A 393 -5.61 -21.24 5.53
C ALA A 393 -5.30 -21.62 4.07
N GLN A 394 -5.99 -20.99 3.13
CA GLN A 394 -5.73 -21.19 1.71
C GLN A 394 -4.60 -20.27 1.26
N GLN A 395 -3.71 -20.81 0.43
CA GLN A 395 -2.67 -20.01 -0.20
C GLN A 395 -3.27 -18.86 -1.03
N PRO A 396 -2.59 -17.72 -1.16
CA PRO A 396 -3.03 -16.64 -2.02
C PRO A 396 -3.29 -17.12 -3.45
N GLN A 397 -4.46 -16.80 -3.99
CA GLN A 397 -4.88 -17.15 -5.34
C GLN A 397 -5.21 -15.90 -6.13
N ARG A 398 -4.63 -15.77 -7.32
CA ARG A 398 -4.98 -14.69 -8.25
C ARG A 398 -6.22 -15.11 -9.03
N VAL A 399 -7.29 -14.33 -8.93
CA VAL A 399 -8.56 -14.59 -9.61
C VAL A 399 -9.05 -13.35 -10.34
N VAL A 400 -9.88 -13.55 -11.34
CA VAL A 400 -10.62 -12.49 -12.03
C VAL A 400 -12.10 -12.66 -11.73
N LEU A 401 -12.70 -11.68 -11.05
CA LEU A 401 -14.14 -11.61 -10.82
C LEU A 401 -14.80 -10.89 -11.99
N VAL A 402 -15.84 -11.49 -12.56
CA VAL A 402 -16.73 -10.81 -13.49
C VAL A 402 -17.95 -10.34 -12.71
N LEU A 403 -18.18 -9.02 -12.69
CA LEU A 403 -19.23 -8.37 -11.90
C LEU A 403 -20.28 -7.75 -12.82
N LEU A 404 -21.56 -7.84 -12.46
CA LEU A 404 -22.66 -7.12 -13.10
C LEU A 404 -23.19 -6.03 -12.17
N PRO A 405 -23.42 -4.79 -12.64
CA PRO A 405 -24.02 -3.71 -11.85
C PRO A 405 -25.55 -3.90 -11.67
N ASP A 406 -26.12 -3.08 -10.77
CA ASP A 406 -27.58 -2.92 -10.52
C ASP A 406 -28.40 -4.18 -10.17
N PRO A 407 -28.21 -4.76 -8.96
CA PRO A 407 -27.16 -4.46 -7.99
C PRO A 407 -25.88 -5.24 -8.30
N TRP A 408 -24.76 -4.77 -7.76
CA TRP A 408 -23.47 -5.45 -7.92
C TRP A 408 -23.54 -6.90 -7.46
N ARG A 409 -23.22 -7.83 -8.36
CA ARG A 409 -23.20 -9.27 -8.11
C ARG A 409 -22.07 -9.94 -8.87
N VAL A 410 -21.53 -11.02 -8.30
CA VAL A 410 -20.52 -11.86 -8.98
C VAL A 410 -21.23 -12.78 -9.98
N LEU A 411 -20.84 -12.66 -11.25
CA LEU A 411 -21.27 -13.56 -12.31
C LEU A 411 -20.35 -14.78 -12.39
N GLU A 412 -19.05 -14.56 -12.41
CA GLU A 412 -18.07 -15.63 -12.63
C GLU A 412 -16.78 -15.35 -11.87
N VAL A 413 -16.12 -16.42 -11.43
CA VAL A 413 -14.76 -16.38 -10.86
C VAL A 413 -13.84 -17.17 -11.80
N ARG A 414 -12.98 -16.47 -12.54
CA ARG A 414 -11.98 -17.07 -13.43
C ARG A 414 -10.64 -17.18 -12.70
N GLN A 415 -9.89 -18.25 -12.95
CA GLN A 415 -8.49 -18.32 -12.51
C GLN A 415 -7.65 -17.39 -13.39
N ALA A 416 -6.77 -16.59 -12.79
CA ALA A 416 -5.80 -15.84 -13.57
C ALA A 416 -4.69 -16.81 -13.99
N GLY A 417 -4.55 -17.03 -15.30
CA GLY A 417 -3.52 -17.90 -15.89
C GLY A 417 -2.11 -17.34 -15.74
#